data_AF-A0A5K7XCS0-F1
#
_entry.id   AF-A0A5K7XCS0-F1
#
_cell.length_a   1.000
_cell.length_b   1.000
_cell.length_c   1.000
_cell.angle_alpha   90.00
_cell.angle_beta   90.00
_cell.angle_gamma   90.00
#
_symmetry.space_group_name_H-M   'P 1'
#
loop_
_entity.id
_entity.type
_entity.pdbx_description
1 polymer ?
#
loop_
_entity_poly.entity_id
_entity_poly.type
_entity_poly.pdbx_seq_one_letter_code
_entity_poly.pdbx_strand_id
1 'polypeptide(L)'
;MSGLAPTSRSPIGPQRWINAAARRLAFDRFACIDDGQLTLRLGDTETLFGRATDLRGEATVHDEAIFRRAALGGNLALAEGYVDGDWDCDDLTSVLRIFARNAASLSATESGVVGKLVNLVRRFQARREDNSLSGSKRNIAAHYDLGNEFFRLWLDKTMAYSCGVFPAVSSSLEEASVEKFDRVCRKLNLQPDDRVVEIGSGWGGFAIHAASNYGCHVTTTTISPAQFDYATNAVAAQGLQGRVELLQQDYRDVAGQFDKLVSIEMIEAVGHQRLDEYFRRCSQLLRSDGSMLIQAIVMPEQGYDLYLNSIDFIQRHIFPGGCLPSLGSILASVGRATDLRVVHVEDFAPHYAETLRRWRQTFRDRLDEVRDIGCTERFIRLWDFYLSVCEAGFEERTIGVLQVQLDKPRCRREKADLSTRIRTDAAYQLACGRQSNVGYAKIDVEQSEMRGNTALCESYSNFCFLTSPSSRRRR
;
A
#
# COMPACT_ATOMS: atom_id res chain seq x y z
N MET A 1 43.91 -29.30 15.70
CA MET A 1 44.30 -29.16 14.28
C MET A 1 43.52 -28.00 13.70
N SER A 2 44.25 -26.98 13.28
CA SER A 2 43.82 -25.66 12.80
C SER A 2 43.00 -25.75 11.51
N GLY A 3 41.72 -25.37 11.58
CA GLY A 3 40.88 -25.09 10.42
C GLY A 3 41.10 -23.66 9.95
N LEU A 4 41.55 -23.51 8.71
CA LEU A 4 41.83 -22.23 8.05
C LEU A 4 40.57 -21.36 7.95
N ALA A 5 40.70 -20.10 8.36
CA ALA A 5 39.73 -19.05 8.13
C ALA A 5 39.53 -18.81 6.61
N PRO A 6 38.34 -18.41 6.15
CA PRO A 6 38.14 -18.00 4.76
C PRO A 6 38.91 -16.70 4.53
N THR A 7 39.99 -16.78 3.76
CA THR A 7 40.74 -15.61 3.30
C THR A 7 39.89 -14.89 2.25
N SER A 8 39.50 -13.64 2.56
CA SER A 8 38.93 -12.74 1.57
C SER A 8 39.96 -12.56 0.44
N ARG A 9 39.65 -13.10 -0.74
CA ARG A 9 40.52 -12.92 -1.91
C ARG A 9 40.39 -11.47 -2.36
N SER A 10 41.38 -10.66 -2.00
CA SER A 10 41.56 -9.32 -2.58
C SER A 10 41.58 -9.43 -4.11
N PRO A 11 40.71 -8.72 -4.85
CA PRO A 11 40.64 -8.85 -6.30
C PRO A 11 41.96 -8.39 -6.94
N ILE A 12 42.58 -9.24 -7.75
CA ILE A 12 43.81 -8.92 -8.51
C ILE A 12 43.39 -8.46 -9.92
N GLY A 13 43.83 -7.27 -10.37
CA GLY A 13 43.68 -6.81 -11.77
C GLY A 13 42.61 -5.72 -12.03
N PRO A 14 42.05 -5.63 -13.26
CA PRO A 14 41.13 -4.57 -13.74
C PRO A 14 39.90 -4.33 -12.86
N GLN A 15 39.48 -5.35 -12.10
CA GLN A 15 38.36 -5.29 -11.18
C GLN A 15 38.56 -4.26 -10.06
N ARG A 16 39.81 -4.01 -9.60
CA ARG A 16 40.07 -2.95 -8.60
C ARG A 16 39.76 -1.56 -9.13
N TRP A 17 40.13 -1.29 -10.38
CA TRP A 17 39.87 0.00 -11.04
C TRP A 17 38.38 0.21 -11.28
N ILE A 18 37.67 -0.83 -11.72
CA ILE A 18 36.22 -0.79 -11.92
C ILE A 18 35.50 -0.55 -10.59
N ASN A 19 35.89 -1.26 -9.51
CA ASN A 19 35.31 -1.07 -8.19
C ASN A 19 35.59 0.34 -7.64
N ALA A 20 36.82 0.85 -7.80
CA ALA A 20 37.17 2.20 -7.37
C ALA A 20 36.36 3.28 -8.12
N ALA A 21 36.16 3.12 -9.42
CA ALA A 21 35.34 4.02 -10.23
C ALA A 21 33.85 3.95 -9.83
N ALA A 22 33.31 2.74 -9.61
CA ALA A 22 31.93 2.55 -9.16
C ALA A 22 31.71 3.12 -7.75
N ARG A 23 32.68 2.94 -6.85
CA ARG A 23 32.67 3.53 -5.50
C ARG A 23 32.66 5.05 -5.58
N ARG A 24 33.51 5.66 -6.40
CA ARG A 24 33.51 7.10 -6.63
C ARG A 24 32.13 7.59 -7.11
N LEU A 25 31.54 6.92 -8.09
CA LEU A 25 30.20 7.26 -8.56
C LEU A 25 29.13 7.16 -7.46
N ALA A 26 29.19 6.14 -6.61
CA ALA A 26 28.28 6.00 -5.48
C ALA A 26 28.48 7.13 -4.44
N PHE A 27 29.73 7.48 -4.13
CA PHE A 27 30.06 8.54 -3.19
C PHE A 27 29.63 9.91 -3.72
N ASP A 28 29.84 10.16 -5.02
CA ASP A 28 29.38 11.39 -5.69
C ASP A 28 27.84 11.50 -5.62
N ARG A 29 27.10 10.38 -5.70
CA ARG A 29 25.65 10.36 -5.49
C ARG A 29 25.27 10.60 -4.04
N PHE A 30 25.91 9.93 -3.09
CA PHE A 30 25.64 10.13 -1.66
C PHE A 30 25.99 11.54 -1.19
N ALA A 31 26.95 12.22 -1.84
CA ALA A 31 27.23 13.63 -1.58
C ALA A 31 26.04 14.56 -1.92
N CYS A 32 25.06 14.10 -2.69
CA CYS A 32 23.81 14.82 -2.96
C CYS A 32 22.72 14.59 -1.88
N ILE A 33 22.98 13.83 -0.82
CA ILE A 33 22.07 13.70 0.32
C ILE A 33 21.99 15.06 1.02
N ASP A 34 20.78 15.61 1.18
CA ASP A 34 20.53 16.92 1.80
C ASP A 34 19.49 16.89 2.93
N ASP A 35 18.70 15.81 3.01
CA ASP A 35 17.76 15.50 4.10
C ASP A 35 18.14 14.19 4.80
N GLY A 36 18.87 14.29 5.91
CA GLY A 36 19.42 13.17 6.66
C GLY A 36 20.94 13.09 6.63
N GLN A 37 21.48 12.24 7.49
CA GLN A 37 22.91 11.96 7.59
C GLN A 37 23.17 10.46 7.46
N LEU A 38 24.03 10.09 6.50
CA LEU A 38 24.47 8.72 6.30
C LEU A 38 25.96 8.61 6.61
N THR A 39 26.30 7.78 7.58
CA THR A 39 27.69 7.38 7.87
C THR A 39 27.95 6.03 7.21
N LEU A 40 28.89 5.99 6.27
CA LEU A 40 29.30 4.76 5.58
C LEU A 40 30.68 4.31 6.08
N ARG A 41 30.75 3.11 6.66
CA ARG A 41 31.99 2.45 7.07
C ARG A 41 32.45 1.48 6.00
N LEU A 42 33.71 1.59 5.60
CA LEU A 42 34.36 0.70 4.63
C LEU A 42 35.79 0.41 5.10
N GLY A 43 36.00 -0.80 5.65
CA GLY A 43 37.22 -1.10 6.40
C GLY A 43 37.39 -0.13 7.58
N ASP A 44 38.59 0.43 7.73
CA ASP A 44 38.89 1.42 8.79
C ASP A 44 38.48 2.86 8.42
N THR A 45 37.85 3.06 7.25
CA THR A 45 37.45 4.39 6.78
C THR A 45 35.99 4.64 7.06
N GLU A 46 35.71 5.76 7.71
CA GLU A 46 34.36 6.28 7.89
C GLU A 46 34.17 7.51 7.00
N THR A 47 33.10 7.52 6.19
CA THR A 47 32.73 8.67 5.35
C THR A 47 31.32 9.11 5.68
N LEU A 48 31.16 10.41 5.93
CA LEU A 48 29.89 11.02 6.27
C LEU A 48 29.30 11.75 5.06
N PHE A 49 28.02 11.49 4.80
CA PHE A 49 27.24 12.13 3.74
C PHE A 49 26.04 12.86 4.32
N GLY A 50 25.64 13.95 3.66
CA GLY A 50 24.55 14.81 4.11
C GLY A 50 24.87 15.60 5.38
N ARG A 51 23.83 15.98 6.11
CA ARG A 51 23.92 16.83 7.30
C ARG A 51 23.03 16.25 8.40
N ALA A 52 23.45 16.41 9.65
CA ALA A 52 22.65 15.94 10.78
C ALA A 52 21.29 16.67 10.83
N THR A 53 20.21 15.94 10.58
CA THR A 53 18.82 16.37 10.79
C THR A 53 18.19 15.53 11.91
N ASP A 54 16.88 15.31 11.86
CA ASP A 54 16.13 14.34 12.68
C ASP A 54 16.46 12.88 12.36
N LEU A 55 17.07 12.60 11.19
CA LEU A 55 17.30 11.25 10.69
C LEU A 55 18.80 10.97 10.47
N ARG A 56 19.29 9.90 11.08
CA ARG A 56 20.67 9.43 10.97
C ARG A 56 20.70 7.94 10.70
N GLY A 57 21.59 7.50 9.81
CA GLY A 57 21.80 6.09 9.50
C GLY A 57 23.28 5.78 9.41
N GLU A 58 23.66 4.59 9.88
CA GLU A 58 25.01 4.06 9.73
C GLU A 58 24.93 2.77 8.92
N ALA A 59 25.81 2.62 7.93
CA ALA A 59 25.92 1.40 7.13
C ALA A 59 27.37 0.95 7.02
N THR A 60 27.60 -0.35 7.12
CA THR A 60 28.93 -0.96 6.97
C THR A 60 28.96 -1.79 5.70
N VAL A 61 29.94 -1.52 4.82
CA VAL A 61 30.16 -2.28 3.59
C VAL A 61 31.24 -3.32 3.83
N HIS A 62 30.88 -4.59 3.60
CA HIS A 62 31.77 -5.75 3.77
C HIS A 62 32.40 -6.17 2.44
N ASP A 63 31.70 -6.00 1.31
CA ASP A 63 32.22 -6.28 -0.04
C ASP A 63 32.06 -5.07 -0.97
N GLU A 64 33.19 -4.45 -1.38
CA GLU A 64 33.20 -3.33 -2.33
C GLU A 64 32.60 -3.65 -3.71
N ALA A 65 32.44 -4.93 -4.07
CA ALA A 65 31.74 -5.31 -5.30
C ALA A 65 30.30 -4.77 -5.33
N ILE A 66 29.70 -4.46 -4.18
CA ILE A 66 28.36 -3.87 -4.09
C ILE A 66 28.26 -2.54 -4.85
N PHE A 67 29.29 -1.70 -4.85
CA PHE A 67 29.24 -0.42 -5.58
C PHE A 67 29.07 -0.63 -7.08
N ARG A 68 29.77 -1.62 -7.65
CA ARG A 68 29.65 -2.00 -9.06
C ARG A 68 28.29 -2.65 -9.34
N ARG A 69 27.83 -3.56 -8.46
CA ARG A 69 26.51 -4.19 -8.57
C ARG A 69 25.41 -3.14 -8.56
N ALA A 70 25.44 -2.20 -7.62
CA ALA A 70 24.49 -1.10 -7.49
C ALA A 70 24.52 -0.14 -8.68
N ALA A 71 25.70 0.16 -9.24
CA ALA A 71 25.79 1.00 -10.43
C ALA A 71 25.10 0.39 -11.66
N LEU A 72 25.04 -0.95 -11.76
CA LEU A 72 24.42 -1.68 -12.88
C LEU A 72 22.97 -2.09 -12.61
N GLY A 73 22.66 -2.53 -11.39
CA GLY A 73 21.36 -3.09 -10.98
C GLY A 73 20.50 -2.14 -10.15
N GLY A 74 20.97 -0.94 -9.84
CA GLY A 74 20.24 0.09 -9.10
C GLY A 74 19.83 -0.36 -7.69
N ASN A 75 18.68 0.14 -7.23
CA ASN A 75 18.13 -0.13 -5.90
C ASN A 75 17.92 -1.63 -5.62
N LEU A 76 17.58 -2.41 -6.66
CA LEU A 76 17.42 -3.85 -6.52
C LEU A 76 18.73 -4.53 -6.14
N ALA A 77 19.84 -4.15 -6.76
CA ALA A 77 21.15 -4.72 -6.42
C ALA A 77 21.64 -4.29 -5.03
N LEU A 78 21.28 -3.08 -4.57
CA LEU A 78 21.53 -2.66 -3.19
C LEU A 78 20.75 -3.53 -2.19
N ALA A 79 19.47 -3.76 -2.45
CA ALA A 79 18.64 -4.63 -1.64
C ALA A 79 19.18 -6.07 -1.61
N GLU A 80 19.47 -6.65 -2.78
CA GLU A 80 20.06 -7.99 -2.88
C GLU A 80 21.42 -8.06 -2.17
N GLY A 81 22.24 -7.01 -2.23
CA GLY A 81 23.50 -6.93 -1.47
C GLY A 81 23.30 -6.97 0.04
N TYR A 82 22.26 -6.32 0.57
CA TYR A 82 21.93 -6.46 1.99
C TYR A 82 21.58 -7.92 2.31
N VAL A 83 20.73 -8.54 1.51
CA VAL A 83 20.28 -9.92 1.71
C VAL A 83 21.43 -10.93 1.57
N ASP A 84 22.39 -10.66 0.69
CA ASP A 84 23.62 -11.44 0.48
C ASP A 84 24.67 -11.23 1.58
N GLY A 85 24.56 -10.16 2.38
CA GLY A 85 25.54 -9.80 3.41
C GLY A 85 26.70 -8.95 2.92
N ASP A 86 26.61 -8.36 1.72
CA ASP A 86 27.63 -7.46 1.16
C ASP A 86 27.73 -6.15 1.97
N TRP A 87 26.66 -5.77 2.65
CA TRP A 87 26.58 -4.64 3.57
C TRP A 87 25.49 -4.86 4.62
N ASP A 88 25.60 -4.17 5.75
CA ASP A 88 24.59 -4.15 6.81
C ASP A 88 24.54 -2.81 7.55
N CYS A 89 23.66 -2.73 8.54
CA CYS A 89 23.40 -1.57 9.38
C CYS A 89 22.59 -1.99 10.60
N ASP A 90 22.70 -1.25 11.70
CA ASP A 90 21.93 -1.50 12.93
C ASP A 90 20.45 -1.10 12.77
N ASP A 91 20.21 0.06 12.13
CA ASP A 91 18.86 0.57 11.82
C ASP A 91 18.64 0.72 10.32
N LEU A 92 18.22 -0.39 9.71
CA LEU A 92 17.91 -0.46 8.29
C LEU A 92 16.78 0.48 7.87
N THR A 93 15.74 0.62 8.70
CA THR A 93 14.62 1.52 8.38
C THR A 93 15.13 2.95 8.27
N SER A 94 15.97 3.44 9.19
CA SER A 94 16.52 4.79 9.11
C SER A 94 17.38 5.02 7.86
N VAL A 95 18.23 4.07 7.48
CA VAL A 95 19.02 4.14 6.24
C VAL A 95 18.11 4.22 5.01
N LEU A 96 17.07 3.38 4.93
CA LEU A 96 16.13 3.36 3.82
C LEU A 96 15.27 4.63 3.75
N ARG A 97 14.89 5.21 4.89
CA ARG A 97 14.20 6.50 4.97
C ARG A 97 15.06 7.63 4.41
N ILE A 98 16.37 7.65 4.71
CA ILE A 98 17.30 8.64 4.11
C ILE A 98 17.28 8.49 2.58
N PHE A 99 17.39 7.27 2.05
CA PHE A 99 17.33 7.08 0.58
C PHE A 99 15.97 7.49 -0.01
N ALA A 100 14.86 7.25 0.68
CA ALA A 100 13.54 7.67 0.24
C ALA A 100 13.38 9.19 0.18
N ARG A 101 13.79 9.92 1.24
CA ARG A 101 13.76 11.40 1.29
C ARG A 101 14.59 12.04 0.17
N ASN A 102 15.69 11.38 -0.22
CA ASN A 102 16.63 11.89 -1.22
C ASN A 102 16.44 11.26 -2.61
N ALA A 103 15.34 10.54 -2.87
CA ALA A 103 15.15 9.78 -4.11
C ALA A 103 15.26 10.64 -5.38
N ALA A 104 14.75 11.88 -5.36
CA ALA A 104 14.86 12.81 -6.49
C ALA A 104 16.33 13.23 -6.75
N SER A 105 17.05 13.61 -5.71
CA SER A 105 18.47 14.00 -5.77
C SER A 105 19.37 12.84 -6.22
N LEU A 106 19.07 11.62 -5.77
CA LEU A 106 19.80 10.40 -6.11
C LEU A 106 19.50 9.89 -7.53
N SER A 107 18.34 10.24 -8.11
CA SER A 107 17.91 9.82 -9.46
C SER A 107 18.18 10.86 -10.56
N ALA A 108 18.39 12.14 -10.22
CA ALA A 108 18.59 13.24 -11.19
C ALA A 108 19.77 13.02 -12.16
N THR A 109 20.72 12.15 -11.82
CA THR A 109 21.89 11.84 -12.65
C THR A 109 21.64 10.70 -13.66
N GLU A 110 20.42 10.16 -13.77
CA GLU A 110 20.03 9.11 -14.73
C GLU A 110 19.73 9.61 -16.16
N SER A 111 20.00 10.88 -16.47
CA SER A 111 19.76 11.48 -17.80
C SER A 111 20.75 11.04 -18.90
N GLY A 112 21.75 10.22 -18.57
CA GLY A 112 22.73 9.66 -19.52
C GLY A 112 22.27 8.43 -20.31
N VAL A 113 23.05 8.03 -21.32
CA VAL A 113 22.81 6.86 -22.19
C VAL A 113 22.69 5.55 -21.39
N VAL A 114 23.40 5.44 -20.26
CA VAL A 114 23.35 4.29 -19.35
C VAL A 114 21.98 4.19 -18.64
N GLY A 115 21.41 5.31 -18.18
CA GLY A 115 20.08 5.33 -17.56
C GLY A 115 18.97 4.92 -18.53
N LYS A 116 19.09 5.31 -19.81
CA LYS A 116 18.17 4.86 -20.87
C LYS A 116 18.28 3.36 -21.16
N LEU A 117 19.49 2.80 -21.14
CA LEU A 117 19.73 1.37 -21.34
C LEU A 117 19.21 0.54 -20.15
N VAL A 118 19.46 0.98 -18.92
CA VAL A 118 18.93 0.37 -17.69
C VAL A 118 17.40 0.40 -17.68
N ASN A 119 16.78 1.53 -18.04
CA ASN A 119 15.32 1.64 -18.15
C ASN A 119 14.73 0.75 -19.24
N LEU A 120 15.43 0.55 -20.37
CA LEU A 120 15.01 -0.39 -21.41
C LEU A 120 15.04 -1.84 -20.91
N VAL A 121 16.11 -2.24 -20.22
CA VAL A 121 16.22 -3.59 -19.63
C VAL A 121 15.14 -3.81 -18.56
N ARG A 122 14.88 -2.82 -17.69
CA ARG A 122 13.79 -2.88 -16.69
C ARG A 122 12.42 -3.07 -17.35
N ARG A 123 12.14 -2.34 -18.44
CA ARG A 123 10.90 -2.49 -19.22
C ARG A 123 10.73 -3.87 -19.86
N PHE A 124 11.82 -4.49 -20.32
CA PHE A 124 11.76 -5.84 -20.88
C PHE A 124 11.54 -6.91 -19.80
N GLN A 125 12.08 -6.72 -18.60
CA GLN A 125 11.87 -7.64 -17.49
C GLN A 125 10.44 -7.54 -16.92
N ALA A 126 9.88 -6.32 -16.81
CA ALA A 126 8.53 -6.07 -16.32
C ALA A 126 7.40 -6.75 -17.14
N ARG A 127 7.66 -7.12 -18.40
CA ARG A 127 6.67 -7.75 -19.28
C ARG A 127 6.42 -9.25 -19.02
N ARG A 128 7.07 -9.85 -18.02
CA ARG A 128 7.08 -11.32 -17.82
C ARG A 128 6.22 -11.85 -16.67
N GLU A 129 5.51 -11.01 -15.93
CA GLU A 129 4.66 -11.45 -14.81
C GLU A 129 3.18 -11.29 -15.19
N ASP A 130 2.51 -12.42 -15.44
CA ASP A 130 1.12 -12.49 -15.89
C ASP A 130 0.20 -12.87 -14.71
N ASN A 131 -0.73 -11.99 -14.34
CA ASN A 131 -1.77 -12.22 -13.32
C ASN A 131 -2.97 -13.02 -13.87
N SER A 132 -2.71 -13.97 -14.77
CA SER A 132 -3.69 -14.97 -15.15
C SER A 132 -4.04 -15.87 -13.96
N LEU A 133 -5.18 -16.57 -14.02
CA LEU A 133 -5.62 -17.52 -13.00
C LEU A 133 -4.51 -18.49 -12.55
N SER A 134 -3.76 -19.03 -13.52
CA SER A 134 -2.62 -19.91 -13.26
C SER A 134 -1.43 -19.20 -12.62
N GLY A 135 -1.19 -17.93 -12.98
CA GLY A 135 -0.13 -17.09 -12.40
C GLY A 135 -0.43 -16.72 -10.95
N SER A 136 -1.64 -16.21 -10.67
CA SER A 136 -2.07 -15.84 -9.32
C SER A 136 -1.97 -17.03 -8.35
N LYS A 137 -2.41 -18.24 -8.76
CA LYS A 137 -2.26 -19.45 -7.95
C LYS A 137 -0.80 -19.78 -7.65
N ARG A 138 0.11 -19.63 -8.62
CA ARG A 138 1.53 -19.94 -8.46
C ARG A 138 2.23 -18.94 -7.53
N ASN A 139 1.93 -17.64 -7.68
CA ASN A 139 2.55 -16.59 -6.86
C ASN A 139 2.06 -16.69 -5.41
N ILE A 140 0.77 -16.95 -5.19
CA ILE A 140 0.21 -17.20 -3.87
C ILE A 140 0.81 -18.48 -3.25
N ALA A 141 0.89 -19.59 -3.99
CA ALA A 141 1.49 -20.83 -3.47
C ALA A 141 2.96 -20.64 -3.04
N ALA A 142 3.79 -19.98 -3.86
CA ALA A 142 5.20 -19.74 -3.55
C ALA A 142 5.42 -18.84 -2.33
N HIS A 143 4.51 -17.91 -2.04
CA HIS A 143 4.58 -17.00 -0.87
C HIS A 143 3.96 -17.57 0.41
N TYR A 144 3.00 -18.49 0.30
CA TYR A 144 2.40 -19.16 1.46
C TYR A 144 3.02 -20.54 1.77
N ASP A 145 4.00 -20.99 0.98
CA ASP A 145 4.93 -22.08 1.36
C ASP A 145 5.80 -21.71 2.58
N LEU A 146 5.81 -20.45 3.03
CA LEU A 146 6.36 -20.04 4.32
C LEU A 146 5.57 -20.62 5.52
N GLY A 147 4.40 -21.21 5.27
CA GLY A 147 3.62 -21.93 6.27
C GLY A 147 2.95 -21.01 7.30
N ASN A 148 1.81 -21.45 7.83
CA ASN A 148 1.09 -20.73 8.88
C ASN A 148 1.93 -20.54 10.16
N GLU A 149 2.92 -21.42 10.38
CA GLU A 149 3.81 -21.38 11.54
C GLU A 149 4.70 -20.14 11.53
N PHE A 150 5.30 -19.80 10.39
CA PHE A 150 6.11 -18.59 10.24
C PHE A 150 5.33 -17.31 10.54
N PHE A 151 4.14 -17.16 9.93
CA PHE A 151 3.31 -15.97 10.13
C PHE A 151 2.81 -15.83 11.57
N ARG A 152 2.51 -16.93 12.26
CA ARG A 152 2.10 -16.92 13.67
C ARG A 152 3.15 -16.38 14.63
N LEU A 153 4.44 -16.42 14.27
CA LEU A 153 5.50 -15.91 15.14
C LEU A 153 5.38 -14.39 15.33
N TRP A 154 5.02 -13.65 14.29
CA TRP A 154 5.10 -12.18 14.31
C TRP A 154 3.80 -11.44 13.99
N LEU A 155 2.78 -12.11 13.45
CA LEU A 155 1.43 -11.56 13.37
C LEU A 155 0.72 -11.60 14.73
N ASP A 156 -0.29 -10.76 14.89
CA ASP A 156 -1.20 -10.86 16.03
C ASP A 156 -2.15 -12.06 15.90
N LYS A 157 -2.92 -12.35 16.95
CA LYS A 157 -3.79 -13.54 17.03
C LYS A 157 -4.89 -13.59 15.97
N THR A 158 -5.26 -12.46 15.39
CA THR A 158 -6.22 -12.41 14.27
C THR A 158 -5.64 -12.95 12.97
N MET A 159 -4.31 -13.15 12.91
CA MET A 159 -3.56 -13.51 11.71
C MET A 159 -3.77 -12.50 10.56
N ALA A 160 -4.03 -11.23 10.90
CA ALA A 160 -4.22 -10.18 9.91
C ALA A 160 -2.88 -9.75 9.30
N TYR A 161 -2.56 -10.25 8.10
CA TYR A 161 -1.45 -9.73 7.31
C TYR A 161 -1.92 -8.54 6.45
N SER A 162 -2.33 -7.47 7.12
CA SER A 162 -2.82 -6.21 6.52
C SER A 162 -2.64 -5.05 7.50
N CYS A 163 -2.70 -3.80 7.03
CA CYS A 163 -2.61 -2.61 7.87
C CYS A 163 -3.65 -2.61 9.00
N GLY A 164 -3.21 -2.48 10.26
CA GLY A 164 -4.10 -2.22 11.40
C GLY A 164 -4.53 -0.75 11.48
N VAL A 165 -5.47 -0.44 12.39
CA VAL A 165 -5.88 0.93 12.72
C VAL A 165 -5.74 1.11 14.22
N PHE A 166 -4.79 1.95 14.66
CA PHE A 166 -4.48 2.16 16.07
C PHE A 166 -5.39 3.24 16.68
N PRO A 167 -6.36 2.90 17.55
CA PRO A 167 -7.22 3.90 18.17
C PRO A 167 -6.48 4.75 19.22
N ALA A 168 -5.39 4.23 19.78
CA ALA A 168 -4.47 4.94 20.66
C ALA A 168 -3.02 4.48 20.43
N VAL A 169 -2.05 5.30 20.83
CA VAL A 169 -0.61 4.96 20.75
C VAL A 169 -0.28 3.71 21.56
N SER A 170 -0.98 3.49 22.68
CA SER A 170 -0.80 2.33 23.55
C SER A 170 -1.53 1.07 23.08
N SER A 171 -2.37 1.15 22.04
CA SER A 171 -3.10 -0.02 21.54
C SER A 171 -2.13 -1.08 21.05
N SER A 172 -2.40 -2.34 21.35
CA SER A 172 -1.71 -3.52 20.82
C SER A 172 -1.94 -3.70 19.32
N LEU A 173 -1.13 -4.57 18.69
CA LEU A 173 -1.34 -4.95 17.29
C LEU A 173 -2.67 -5.68 17.08
N GLU A 174 -3.07 -6.53 18.04
CA GLU A 174 -4.36 -7.24 18.04
C GLU A 174 -5.53 -6.25 18.06
N GLU A 175 -5.50 -5.26 18.97
CA GLU A 175 -6.52 -4.20 19.02
C GLU A 175 -6.56 -3.39 17.71
N ALA A 176 -5.41 -3.14 17.09
CA ALA A 176 -5.36 -2.41 15.82
C ALA A 176 -5.96 -3.21 14.66
N SER A 177 -5.71 -4.53 14.62
CA SER A 177 -6.32 -5.44 13.64
C SER A 177 -7.84 -5.53 13.83
N VAL A 178 -8.32 -5.63 15.07
CA VAL A 178 -9.75 -5.65 15.40
C VAL A 178 -10.43 -4.33 15.07
N GLU A 179 -9.85 -3.18 15.44
CA GLU A 179 -10.40 -1.86 15.12
C GLU A 179 -10.48 -1.65 13.60
N LYS A 180 -9.51 -2.11 12.83
CA LYS A 180 -9.60 -2.09 11.35
C LYS A 180 -10.84 -2.87 10.88
N PHE A 181 -11.06 -4.09 11.35
CA PHE A 181 -12.23 -4.89 10.96
C PHE A 181 -13.54 -4.20 11.36
N ASP A 182 -13.62 -3.70 12.59
CA ASP A 182 -14.79 -3.01 13.11
C ASP A 182 -15.10 -1.73 12.32
N ARG A 183 -14.07 -0.93 12.01
CA ARG A 183 -14.17 0.27 11.19
C ARG A 183 -14.72 -0.03 9.79
N VAL A 184 -14.30 -1.13 9.16
CA VAL A 184 -14.88 -1.57 7.88
C VAL A 184 -16.37 -1.88 8.03
N CYS A 185 -16.75 -2.59 9.10
CA CYS A 185 -18.14 -2.93 9.39
C CYS A 185 -19.00 -1.67 9.62
N ARG A 186 -18.52 -0.72 10.43
CA ARG A 186 -19.17 0.57 10.68
C ARG A 186 -19.33 1.41 9.40
N LYS A 187 -18.28 1.52 8.58
CA LYS A 187 -18.35 2.28 7.32
C LYS A 187 -19.41 1.70 6.38
N LEU A 188 -19.52 0.38 6.31
CA LEU A 188 -20.53 -0.31 5.50
C LEU A 188 -21.92 -0.35 6.14
N ASN A 189 -22.04 0.08 7.40
CA ASN A 189 -23.26 0.00 8.20
C ASN A 189 -23.84 -1.42 8.20
N LEU A 190 -23.00 -2.42 8.51
CA LEU A 190 -23.41 -3.83 8.48
C LEU A 190 -24.59 -4.08 9.43
N GLN A 191 -25.59 -4.79 8.92
CA GLN A 191 -26.76 -5.25 9.66
C GLN A 191 -26.73 -6.78 9.83
N PRO A 192 -27.42 -7.34 10.84
CA PRO A 192 -27.44 -8.79 11.07
C PRO A 192 -28.02 -9.64 9.93
N ASP A 193 -28.85 -9.05 9.08
CA ASP A 193 -29.46 -9.69 7.92
C ASP A 193 -28.68 -9.48 6.62
N ASP A 194 -27.62 -8.66 6.62
CA ASP A 194 -26.78 -8.45 5.44
C ASP A 194 -26.09 -9.75 5.00
N ARG A 195 -26.06 -9.94 3.68
CA ARG A 195 -25.15 -10.87 3.01
C ARG A 195 -23.92 -10.11 2.55
N VAL A 196 -22.77 -10.47 3.12
CA VAL A 196 -21.48 -9.88 2.85
C VAL A 196 -20.66 -10.84 2.02
N VAL A 197 -20.03 -10.35 0.94
CA VAL A 197 -18.96 -11.09 0.26
C VAL A 197 -17.60 -10.46 0.59
N GLU A 198 -16.67 -11.28 1.06
CA GLU A 198 -15.27 -10.90 1.24
C GLU A 198 -14.42 -11.52 0.13
N ILE A 199 -13.69 -10.67 -0.59
CA ILE A 199 -12.70 -11.09 -1.57
C ILE A 199 -11.33 -11.11 -0.89
N GLY A 200 -10.77 -12.31 -0.73
CA GLY A 200 -9.49 -12.54 -0.06
C GLY A 200 -9.66 -12.81 1.43
N SER A 201 -9.98 -14.07 1.78
CA SER A 201 -10.23 -14.47 3.18
C SER A 201 -9.06 -14.25 4.14
N GLY A 202 -7.83 -14.26 3.63
CA GLY A 202 -6.65 -14.46 4.46
C GLY A 202 -6.82 -15.69 5.35
N TRP A 203 -6.65 -15.52 6.66
CA TRP A 203 -6.88 -16.56 7.67
C TRP A 203 -8.26 -16.48 8.35
N GLY A 204 -9.20 -15.71 7.78
CA GLY A 204 -10.59 -15.61 8.24
C GLY A 204 -10.88 -14.50 9.27
N GLY A 205 -9.89 -13.67 9.61
CA GLY A 205 -10.02 -12.66 10.68
C GLY A 205 -11.20 -11.71 10.52
N PHE A 206 -11.41 -11.13 9.32
CA PHE A 206 -12.55 -10.24 9.06
C PHE A 206 -13.88 -11.00 9.09
N ALA A 207 -13.99 -12.13 8.37
CA ALA A 207 -15.21 -12.92 8.31
C ALA A 207 -15.69 -13.35 9.71
N ILE A 208 -14.77 -13.81 10.56
CA ILE A 208 -15.06 -14.17 11.95
C ILE A 208 -15.51 -12.94 12.75
N HIS A 209 -14.80 -11.81 12.61
CA HIS A 209 -15.16 -10.57 13.31
C HIS A 209 -16.56 -10.07 12.92
N ALA A 210 -16.85 -9.97 11.63
CA ALA A 210 -18.12 -9.47 11.11
C ALA A 210 -19.29 -10.39 11.49
N ALA A 211 -19.13 -11.71 11.34
CA ALA A 211 -20.18 -12.67 11.69
C ALA A 211 -20.47 -12.69 13.21
N SER A 212 -19.44 -12.61 14.05
CA SER A 212 -19.60 -12.63 15.51
C SER A 212 -20.19 -11.34 16.07
N ASN A 213 -19.70 -10.17 15.63
CA ASN A 213 -20.05 -8.89 16.24
C ASN A 213 -21.25 -8.21 15.59
N TYR A 214 -21.48 -8.45 14.30
CA TYR A 214 -22.57 -7.82 13.55
C TYR A 214 -23.67 -8.82 13.17
N GLY A 215 -23.45 -10.13 13.34
CA GLY A 215 -24.46 -11.16 13.08
C GLY A 215 -24.72 -11.45 11.59
N CYS A 216 -24.09 -10.70 10.68
CA CYS A 216 -24.26 -10.86 9.24
C CYS A 216 -23.79 -12.23 8.71
N HIS A 217 -24.20 -12.56 7.48
CA HIS A 217 -23.72 -13.75 6.78
C HIS A 217 -22.56 -13.38 5.87
N VAL A 218 -21.41 -14.04 6.02
CA VAL A 218 -20.20 -13.74 5.25
C VAL A 218 -19.88 -14.92 4.34
N THR A 219 -19.91 -14.69 3.03
CA THR A 219 -19.28 -15.59 2.04
C THR A 219 -17.89 -15.04 1.76
N THR A 220 -16.84 -15.77 2.12
CA THR A 220 -15.45 -15.35 1.94
C THR A 220 -14.69 -16.33 1.05
N THR A 221 -13.73 -15.84 0.26
CA THR A 221 -13.01 -16.69 -0.70
C THR A 221 -11.50 -16.52 -0.69
N THR A 222 -10.78 -17.65 -0.82
CA THR A 222 -9.33 -17.71 -1.00
C THR A 222 -8.95 -18.78 -2.03
N ILE A 223 -7.85 -18.56 -2.74
CA ILE A 223 -7.27 -19.58 -3.63
C ILE A 223 -6.16 -20.40 -2.97
N SER A 224 -5.77 -20.06 -1.73
CA SER A 224 -4.71 -20.75 -0.99
C SER A 224 -5.28 -21.90 -0.16
N PRO A 225 -4.86 -23.16 -0.39
CA PRO A 225 -5.27 -24.30 0.44
C PRO A 225 -4.93 -24.12 1.92
N ALA A 226 -3.73 -23.62 2.24
CA ALA A 226 -3.28 -23.45 3.63
C ALA A 226 -4.11 -22.41 4.40
N GLN A 227 -4.54 -21.34 3.71
CA GLN A 227 -5.47 -20.34 4.27
C GLN A 227 -6.86 -20.92 4.42
N PHE A 228 -7.33 -21.68 3.42
CA PHE A 228 -8.63 -22.33 3.47
C PHE A 228 -8.75 -23.27 4.68
N ASP A 229 -7.75 -24.13 4.87
CA ASP A 229 -7.71 -25.09 5.99
C ASP A 229 -7.66 -24.37 7.34
N TYR A 230 -6.85 -23.31 7.45
CA TYR A 230 -6.79 -22.51 8.68
C TYR A 230 -8.13 -21.84 8.97
N ALA A 231 -8.68 -21.11 7.99
CA ALA A 231 -9.89 -20.32 8.18
C ALA A 231 -11.09 -21.23 8.48
N THR A 232 -11.17 -22.41 7.85
CA THR A 232 -12.17 -23.45 8.16
C THR A 232 -12.12 -23.83 9.64
N ASN A 233 -10.93 -24.14 10.15
CA ASN A 233 -10.74 -24.51 11.54
C ASN A 233 -11.03 -23.35 12.50
N ALA A 234 -10.63 -22.12 12.16
CA ALA A 234 -10.88 -20.93 12.96
C ALA A 234 -12.38 -20.60 13.05
N VAL A 235 -13.12 -20.71 11.94
CA VAL A 235 -14.58 -20.54 11.89
C VAL A 235 -15.28 -21.61 12.73
N ALA A 236 -14.86 -22.87 12.60
CA ALA A 236 -15.44 -23.98 13.37
C ALA A 236 -15.17 -23.84 14.88
N ALA A 237 -13.98 -23.41 15.27
CA ALA A 237 -13.61 -23.17 16.67
C ALA A 237 -14.47 -22.09 17.33
N GLN A 238 -15.01 -21.14 16.55
CA GLN A 238 -15.92 -20.09 17.02
C GLN A 238 -17.40 -20.46 16.85
N GLY A 239 -17.73 -21.65 16.32
CA GLY A 239 -19.10 -22.09 16.10
C GLY A 239 -19.85 -21.30 15.02
N LEU A 240 -19.13 -20.69 14.07
CA LEU A 240 -19.68 -19.76 13.08
C LEU A 240 -20.04 -20.41 11.74
N GLN A 241 -20.06 -21.75 11.63
CA GLN A 241 -20.31 -22.44 10.35
C GLN A 241 -21.70 -22.11 9.74
N GLY A 242 -22.66 -21.67 10.57
CA GLY A 242 -23.98 -21.22 10.08
C GLY A 242 -24.02 -19.79 9.54
N ARG A 243 -22.95 -19.00 9.74
CA ARG A 243 -22.87 -17.59 9.31
C ARG A 243 -21.70 -17.30 8.37
N VAL A 244 -20.64 -18.11 8.40
CA VAL A 244 -19.48 -17.94 7.53
C VAL A 244 -19.40 -19.12 6.56
N GLU A 245 -19.53 -18.81 5.27
CA GLU A 245 -19.27 -19.72 4.16
C GLU A 245 -17.89 -19.40 3.58
N LEU A 246 -16.99 -20.38 3.62
CA LEU A 246 -15.64 -20.25 3.06
C LEU A 246 -15.54 -21.01 1.73
N LEU A 247 -15.06 -20.32 0.69
CA LEU A 247 -14.93 -20.86 -0.66
C LEU A 247 -13.46 -20.95 -1.09
N GLN A 248 -13.00 -22.15 -1.45
CA GLN A 248 -11.67 -22.36 -2.03
C GLN A 248 -11.67 -22.16 -3.54
N GLN A 249 -11.95 -20.94 -3.99
CA GLN A 249 -12.08 -20.62 -5.41
C GLN A 249 -11.56 -19.21 -5.71
N ASP A 250 -11.48 -18.87 -6.98
CA ASP A 250 -11.17 -17.51 -7.40
C ASP A 250 -12.40 -16.61 -7.25
N TYR A 251 -12.21 -15.36 -6.81
CA TYR A 251 -13.31 -14.41 -6.69
C TYR A 251 -14.02 -14.12 -8.01
N ARG A 252 -13.32 -14.32 -9.14
CA ARG A 252 -13.88 -14.22 -10.49
C ARG A 252 -14.99 -15.24 -10.72
N ASP A 253 -15.02 -16.34 -9.98
CA ASP A 253 -16.02 -17.41 -10.11
C ASP A 253 -17.15 -17.35 -9.07
N VAL A 254 -17.06 -16.46 -8.06
CA VAL A 254 -18.08 -16.32 -6.99
C VAL A 254 -19.44 -15.93 -7.58
N ALA A 255 -20.47 -16.75 -7.38
CA ALA A 255 -21.81 -16.44 -7.86
C ALA A 255 -22.68 -15.77 -6.78
N GLY A 256 -23.72 -15.05 -7.22
CA GLY A 256 -24.73 -14.49 -6.33
C GLY A 256 -24.79 -12.96 -6.35
N GLN A 257 -25.61 -12.43 -5.45
CA GLN A 257 -25.70 -11.00 -5.15
C GLN A 257 -25.68 -10.79 -3.64
N PHE A 258 -24.95 -9.77 -3.23
CA PHE A 258 -24.64 -9.44 -1.84
C PHE A 258 -25.04 -8.00 -1.54
N ASP A 259 -25.43 -7.75 -0.30
CA ASP A 259 -25.75 -6.42 0.19
C ASP A 259 -24.47 -5.59 0.36
N LYS A 260 -23.38 -6.26 0.76
CA LYS A 260 -22.08 -5.63 1.06
C LYS A 260 -20.92 -6.41 0.46
N LEU A 261 -19.86 -5.71 0.06
CA LEU A 261 -18.61 -6.34 -0.39
C LEU A 261 -17.40 -5.72 0.32
N VAL A 262 -16.48 -6.56 0.75
CA VAL A 262 -15.22 -6.16 1.38
C VAL A 262 -14.05 -6.77 0.62
N SER A 263 -13.00 -5.99 0.41
CA SER A 263 -11.73 -6.48 -0.12
C SER A 263 -10.59 -5.75 0.57
N ILE A 264 -9.85 -6.44 1.43
CA ILE A 264 -8.76 -5.86 2.22
C ILE A 264 -7.43 -6.31 1.61
N GLU A 265 -6.69 -5.35 1.03
CA GLU A 265 -5.32 -5.52 0.50
C GLU A 265 -5.16 -6.72 -0.45
N MET A 266 -6.18 -6.92 -1.29
CA MET A 266 -6.22 -7.93 -2.35
C MET A 266 -5.99 -7.32 -3.74
N ILE A 267 -6.36 -6.05 -3.94
CA ILE A 267 -6.32 -5.38 -5.26
C ILE A 267 -4.89 -5.29 -5.82
N GLU A 268 -3.89 -5.31 -4.95
CA GLU A 268 -2.46 -5.35 -5.22
C GLU A 268 -2.07 -6.60 -6.02
N ALA A 269 -2.80 -7.71 -5.87
CA ALA A 269 -2.58 -8.95 -6.62
C ALA A 269 -3.32 -8.99 -7.98
N VAL A 270 -4.15 -7.99 -8.29
CA VAL A 270 -4.95 -7.97 -9.52
C VAL A 270 -4.10 -7.57 -10.74
N GLY A 271 -3.23 -6.58 -10.59
CA GLY A 271 -2.48 -6.01 -11.71
C GLY A 271 -3.23 -4.89 -12.44
N HIS A 272 -2.47 -3.87 -12.87
CA HIS A 272 -3.03 -2.68 -13.54
C HIS A 272 -3.96 -3.01 -14.71
N GLN A 273 -3.59 -3.97 -15.56
CA GLN A 273 -4.35 -4.33 -16.76
C GLN A 273 -5.71 -4.99 -16.46
N ARG A 274 -5.91 -5.48 -15.23
CA ARG A 274 -7.10 -6.23 -14.81
C ARG A 274 -8.02 -5.44 -13.88
N LEU A 275 -7.70 -4.19 -13.56
CA LEU A 275 -8.52 -3.35 -12.69
C LEU A 275 -9.98 -3.25 -13.20
N ASP A 276 -10.18 -3.03 -14.49
CA ASP A 276 -11.52 -2.93 -15.08
C ASP A 276 -12.33 -4.24 -14.90
N GLU A 277 -11.68 -5.40 -15.01
CA GLU A 277 -12.30 -6.71 -14.78
C GLU A 277 -12.66 -6.89 -13.30
N TYR A 278 -11.74 -6.57 -12.40
CA TYR A 278 -11.93 -6.64 -10.95
C TYR A 278 -13.11 -5.78 -10.49
N PHE A 279 -13.14 -4.49 -10.85
CA PHE A 279 -14.23 -3.60 -10.46
C PHE A 279 -15.57 -3.99 -11.09
N ARG A 280 -15.58 -4.47 -12.35
CA ARG A 280 -16.79 -5.02 -12.97
C ARG A 280 -17.31 -6.21 -12.18
N ARG A 281 -16.42 -7.11 -11.73
CA ARG A 281 -16.81 -8.26 -10.91
C ARG A 281 -17.40 -7.84 -9.56
N CYS A 282 -16.74 -6.93 -8.84
CA CYS A 282 -17.26 -6.40 -7.58
C CYS A 282 -18.63 -5.75 -7.77
N SER A 283 -18.81 -4.96 -8.83
CA SER A 283 -20.08 -4.33 -9.16
C SER A 283 -21.19 -5.33 -9.49
N GLN A 284 -20.88 -6.46 -10.15
CA GLN A 284 -21.85 -7.52 -10.46
C GLN A 284 -22.28 -8.34 -9.25
N LEU A 285 -21.38 -8.49 -8.27
CA LEU A 285 -21.66 -9.18 -7.00
C LEU A 285 -22.54 -8.35 -6.06
N LEU A 286 -22.62 -7.04 -6.25
CA LEU A 286 -23.48 -6.18 -5.43
C LEU A 286 -24.91 -6.11 -5.96
N ARG A 287 -25.88 -6.12 -5.05
CA ARG A 287 -27.27 -5.72 -5.35
C ARG A 287 -27.32 -4.27 -5.82
N SER A 288 -28.43 -3.85 -6.44
CA SER A 288 -28.56 -2.49 -7.00
C SER A 288 -28.46 -1.34 -5.98
N ASP A 289 -28.57 -1.66 -4.70
CA ASP A 289 -28.50 -0.81 -3.51
C ASP A 289 -27.35 -1.18 -2.57
N GLY A 290 -26.44 -2.05 -3.00
CA GLY A 290 -25.29 -2.49 -2.20
C GLY A 290 -24.17 -1.47 -2.08
N SER A 291 -23.27 -1.72 -1.13
CA SER A 291 -22.08 -0.90 -0.83
C SER A 291 -20.84 -1.78 -0.75
N MET A 292 -19.68 -1.25 -1.10
CA MET A 292 -18.42 -1.95 -0.93
C MET A 292 -17.33 -1.06 -0.37
N LEU A 293 -16.37 -1.70 0.28
CA LEU A 293 -15.17 -1.06 0.79
C LEU A 293 -13.95 -1.86 0.35
N ILE A 294 -13.01 -1.15 -0.29
CA ILE A 294 -11.68 -1.68 -0.60
C ILE A 294 -10.68 -0.98 0.31
N GLN A 295 -9.83 -1.76 0.96
CA GLN A 295 -8.58 -1.28 1.55
C GLN A 295 -7.45 -1.62 0.57
N ALA A 296 -6.64 -0.63 0.20
CA ALA A 296 -5.60 -0.79 -0.82
C ALA A 296 -4.36 0.02 -0.48
N ILE A 297 -3.20 -0.61 -0.57
CA ILE A 297 -1.91 0.06 -0.68
C ILE A 297 -1.85 0.73 -2.05
N VAL A 298 -1.42 1.98 -2.11
CA VAL A 298 -1.39 2.77 -3.33
C VAL A 298 -0.04 3.42 -3.59
N MET A 299 0.30 3.56 -4.86
CA MET A 299 1.35 4.46 -5.31
C MET A 299 0.83 5.90 -5.45
N PRO A 300 1.64 6.91 -5.08
CA PRO A 300 1.38 8.30 -5.45
C PRO A 300 1.33 8.48 -6.97
N GLU A 301 0.47 9.38 -7.45
CA GLU A 301 0.25 9.51 -8.89
C GLU A 301 1.46 9.97 -9.69
N GLN A 302 2.29 10.81 -9.09
CA GLN A 302 3.47 11.38 -9.72
C GLN A 302 4.50 10.29 -10.10
N GLY A 303 4.47 9.15 -9.40
CA GLY A 303 5.38 8.02 -9.63
C GLY A 303 4.73 6.81 -10.32
N TYR A 304 3.42 6.84 -10.59
CA TYR A 304 2.68 5.64 -10.97
C TYR A 304 3.10 5.07 -12.33
N ASP A 305 3.24 5.91 -13.35
CA ASP A 305 3.70 5.47 -14.67
C ASP A 305 5.12 4.88 -14.63
N LEU A 306 6.01 5.45 -13.81
CA LEU A 306 7.36 4.92 -13.64
C LEU A 306 7.31 3.54 -12.96
N TYR A 307 6.50 3.43 -11.90
CA TYR A 307 6.28 2.19 -11.16
C TYR A 307 5.81 1.06 -12.09
N LEU A 308 4.78 1.30 -12.91
CA LEU A 308 4.24 0.32 -13.87
C LEU A 308 5.25 -0.18 -14.90
N ASN A 309 6.29 0.60 -15.17
CA ASN A 309 7.32 0.29 -16.17
C ASN A 309 8.61 -0.26 -15.55
N SER A 310 8.57 -0.68 -14.29
CA SER A 310 9.73 -1.14 -13.55
C SER A 310 9.43 -2.36 -12.69
N ILE A 311 10.47 -3.14 -12.38
CA ILE A 311 10.43 -4.18 -11.34
C ILE A 311 11.21 -3.66 -10.15
N ASP A 312 10.62 -3.75 -8.96
CA ASP A 312 11.28 -3.46 -7.68
C ASP A 312 11.64 -4.74 -6.90
N PHE A 313 12.25 -4.56 -5.72
CA PHE A 313 12.62 -5.66 -4.84
C PHE A 313 11.41 -6.48 -4.36
N ILE A 314 10.29 -5.81 -4.09
CA ILE A 314 9.06 -6.43 -3.60
C ILE A 314 8.50 -7.35 -4.68
N GLN A 315 8.30 -6.84 -5.89
CA GLN A 315 7.81 -7.63 -7.02
C GLN A 315 8.71 -8.82 -7.32
N ARG A 316 10.03 -8.64 -7.24
CA ARG A 316 10.97 -9.72 -7.56
C ARG A 316 11.02 -10.85 -6.52
N HIS A 317 10.95 -10.51 -5.23
CA HIS A 317 11.25 -11.46 -4.15
C HIS A 317 10.08 -11.75 -3.21
N ILE A 318 9.17 -10.78 -3.02
CA ILE A 318 8.12 -10.83 -1.99
C ILE A 318 6.70 -10.94 -2.57
N PHE A 319 6.40 -10.35 -3.72
CA PHE A 319 5.09 -10.48 -4.36
C PHE A 319 5.22 -10.43 -5.89
N PRO A 320 5.70 -11.51 -6.53
CA PRO A 320 5.69 -11.63 -7.99
C PRO A 320 4.29 -11.42 -8.54
N GLY A 321 4.16 -10.58 -9.57
CA GLY A 321 2.87 -10.14 -10.14
C GLY A 321 2.13 -9.09 -9.31
N GLY A 322 2.64 -8.72 -8.13
CA GLY A 322 2.12 -7.63 -7.32
C GLY A 322 2.21 -6.30 -8.06
N CYS A 323 1.15 -5.50 -7.99
CA CYS A 323 1.06 -4.20 -8.61
C CYS A 323 0.14 -3.32 -7.77
N LEU A 324 0.74 -2.41 -7.02
CA LEU A 324 0.01 -1.37 -6.31
C LEU A 324 -0.77 -0.51 -7.31
N PRO A 325 -2.08 -0.27 -7.13
CA PRO A 325 -2.79 0.73 -7.91
C PRO A 325 -2.41 2.16 -7.47
N SER A 326 -2.82 3.17 -8.23
CA SER A 326 -2.95 4.54 -7.73
C SER A 326 -4.43 4.90 -7.51
N LEU A 327 -4.72 5.93 -6.73
CA LEU A 327 -6.10 6.39 -6.53
C LEU A 327 -6.77 6.76 -7.86
N GLY A 328 -6.11 7.49 -8.76
CA GLY A 328 -6.69 7.83 -10.06
C GLY A 328 -6.85 6.60 -10.96
N SER A 329 -5.97 5.60 -10.89
CA SER A 329 -6.19 4.33 -11.60
C SER A 329 -7.45 3.59 -11.12
N ILE A 330 -7.71 3.60 -9.81
CA ILE A 330 -8.94 3.06 -9.20
C ILE A 330 -10.16 3.84 -9.71
N LEU A 331 -10.15 5.16 -9.61
CA LEU A 331 -11.26 6.01 -10.03
C LEU A 331 -11.55 5.87 -11.53
N ALA A 332 -10.51 5.83 -12.35
CA ALA A 332 -10.65 5.67 -13.79
C ALA A 332 -11.25 4.31 -14.16
N SER A 333 -10.81 3.24 -13.49
CA SER A 333 -11.37 1.89 -13.68
C SER A 333 -12.84 1.82 -13.22
N VAL A 334 -13.16 2.36 -12.05
CA VAL A 334 -14.54 2.43 -11.54
C VAL A 334 -15.45 3.15 -12.55
N GLY A 335 -15.03 4.29 -13.08
CA GLY A 335 -15.81 5.08 -14.04
C GLY A 335 -15.97 4.43 -15.41
N ARG A 336 -14.99 3.64 -15.87
CA ARG A 336 -15.07 2.89 -17.14
C ARG A 336 -15.89 1.62 -17.04
N ALA A 337 -15.81 0.91 -15.91
CA ALA A 337 -16.25 -0.48 -15.82
C ALA A 337 -17.55 -0.70 -15.04
N THR A 338 -18.03 0.31 -14.30
CA THR A 338 -19.13 0.13 -13.33
C THR A 338 -20.08 1.34 -13.26
N ASP A 339 -21.18 1.18 -12.55
CA ASP A 339 -22.10 2.24 -12.11
C ASP A 339 -21.84 2.70 -10.66
N LEU A 340 -20.76 2.23 -10.03
CA LEU A 340 -20.44 2.54 -8.64
C LEU A 340 -20.03 4.01 -8.49
N ARG A 341 -20.32 4.56 -7.31
CA ARG A 341 -19.98 5.94 -6.94
C ARG A 341 -19.07 5.94 -5.74
N VAL A 342 -17.97 6.67 -5.83
CA VAL A 342 -17.08 6.90 -4.69
C VAL A 342 -17.78 7.85 -3.74
N VAL A 343 -17.92 7.41 -2.49
CA VAL A 343 -18.63 8.16 -1.43
C VAL A 343 -17.73 8.49 -0.25
N HIS A 344 -16.59 7.81 -0.13
CA HIS A 344 -15.59 8.10 0.88
C HIS A 344 -14.22 7.58 0.44
N VAL A 345 -13.18 8.36 0.72
CA VAL A 345 -11.77 7.95 0.60
C VAL A 345 -11.06 8.47 1.83
N GLU A 346 -10.25 7.62 2.46
CA GLU A 346 -9.45 8.02 3.61
C GLU A 346 -8.10 7.34 3.58
N ASP A 347 -7.06 8.16 3.72
CA ASP A 347 -5.67 7.74 3.88
C ASP A 347 -5.36 7.58 5.37
N PHE A 348 -4.66 6.51 5.70
CA PHE A 348 -4.20 6.23 7.06
C PHE A 348 -2.81 5.58 7.07
N ALA A 349 -1.95 5.98 6.12
CA ALA A 349 -0.57 5.51 5.96
C ALA A 349 0.28 5.46 7.24
N PRO A 350 0.19 6.43 8.18
CA PRO A 350 0.94 6.36 9.43
C PRO A 350 0.64 5.10 10.26
N HIS A 351 -0.57 4.55 10.16
CA HIS A 351 -0.91 3.30 10.85
C HIS A 351 -0.21 2.09 10.23
N TYR A 352 0.03 2.08 8.91
CA TYR A 352 0.77 0.98 8.28
C TYR A 352 2.25 1.03 8.66
N ALA A 353 2.86 2.22 8.70
CA ALA A 353 4.20 2.38 9.23
C ALA A 353 4.32 1.79 10.65
N GLU A 354 3.36 2.07 11.53
CA GLU A 354 3.31 1.49 12.88
C GLU A 354 3.05 -0.03 12.88
N THR A 355 2.17 -0.54 12.02
CA THR A 355 1.95 -1.98 11.84
C THR A 355 3.24 -2.70 11.45
N LEU A 356 3.96 -2.20 10.44
CA LEU A 356 5.21 -2.77 9.95
C LEU A 356 6.33 -2.70 10.97
N ARG A 357 6.42 -1.59 11.72
CA ARG A 357 7.35 -1.45 12.84
C ARG A 357 7.15 -2.55 13.87
N ARG A 358 5.90 -2.83 14.26
CA ARG A 358 5.57 -3.84 15.27
C ARG A 358 5.77 -5.27 14.77
N TRP A 359 5.42 -5.54 13.51
CA TRP A 359 5.75 -6.80 12.85
C TRP A 359 7.26 -7.03 12.84
N ARG A 360 8.04 -6.03 12.40
CA ARG A 360 9.50 -6.10 12.37
C ARG A 360 10.10 -6.31 13.75
N GLN A 361 9.63 -5.57 14.76
CA GLN A 361 10.08 -5.74 16.13
C GLN A 361 9.81 -7.16 16.64
N THR A 362 8.57 -7.65 16.49
CA THR A 362 8.20 -8.99 16.96
C THR A 362 8.94 -10.09 16.20
N PHE A 363 9.13 -9.92 14.89
CA PHE A 363 9.95 -10.80 14.06
C PHE A 363 11.41 -10.87 14.55
N ARG A 364 12.02 -9.72 14.84
CA ARG A 364 13.38 -9.62 15.38
C ARG A 364 13.51 -10.22 16.78
N ASP A 365 12.50 -10.04 17.63
CA ASP A 365 12.47 -10.59 18.98
C ASP A 365 12.32 -12.13 19.00
N ARG A 366 11.92 -12.73 17.88
CA ARG A 366 11.69 -14.18 17.73
C ARG A 366 12.58 -14.85 16.69
N LEU A 367 13.74 -14.27 16.38
CA LEU A 367 14.64 -14.84 15.37
C LEU A 367 15.10 -16.26 15.68
N ASP A 368 15.21 -16.64 16.96
CA ASP A 368 15.55 -18.01 17.34
C ASP A 368 14.43 -18.99 16.97
N GLU A 369 13.17 -18.66 17.25
CA GLU A 369 12.02 -19.46 16.80
C GLU A 369 11.91 -19.51 15.27
N VAL A 370 12.22 -18.40 14.59
CA VAL A 370 12.26 -18.33 13.11
C VAL A 370 13.34 -19.28 12.56
N ARG A 371 14.51 -19.35 13.19
CA ARG A 371 15.57 -20.30 12.81
C ARG A 371 15.15 -21.75 13.06
N ASP A 372 14.48 -22.01 14.17
CA ASP A 372 14.05 -23.36 14.58
C ASP A 372 13.07 -24.00 13.59
N ILE A 373 12.21 -23.19 12.94
CA ILE A 373 11.30 -23.67 11.88
C ILE A 373 11.99 -23.80 10.50
N GLY A 374 13.31 -23.60 10.43
CA GLY A 374 14.13 -23.85 9.24
C GLY A 374 14.40 -22.64 8.34
N CYS A 375 14.06 -21.42 8.78
CA CYS A 375 14.36 -20.22 8.00
C CYS A 375 15.88 -19.92 8.00
N THR A 376 16.47 -19.80 6.81
CA THR A 376 17.89 -19.46 6.65
C THR A 376 18.20 -18.01 7.03
N GLU A 377 19.44 -17.70 7.40
CA GLU A 377 19.90 -16.32 7.61
C GLU A 377 19.65 -15.42 6.40
N ARG A 378 19.83 -15.96 5.20
CA ARG A 378 19.47 -15.27 3.96
C ARG A 378 18.00 -14.86 3.94
N PHE A 379 17.11 -15.78 4.29
CA PHE A 379 15.67 -15.50 4.35
C PHE A 379 15.34 -14.48 5.44
N ILE A 380 15.98 -14.58 6.61
CA ILE A 380 15.81 -13.61 7.70
C ILE A 380 16.16 -12.20 7.24
N ARG A 381 17.31 -12.03 6.56
CA ARG A 381 17.72 -10.73 5.99
C ARG A 381 16.79 -10.26 4.88
N LEU A 382 16.29 -11.17 4.04
CA LEU A 382 15.28 -10.86 3.02
C LEU A 382 14.01 -10.28 3.66
N TRP A 383 13.52 -10.94 4.72
CA TRP A 383 12.28 -10.57 5.38
C TRP A 383 12.43 -9.28 6.20
N ASP A 384 13.56 -9.10 6.89
CA ASP A 384 13.87 -7.85 7.60
C ASP A 384 13.96 -6.67 6.63
N PHE A 385 14.63 -6.86 5.48
CA PHE A 385 14.68 -5.84 4.44
C PHE A 385 13.30 -5.50 3.89
N TYR A 386 12.47 -6.52 3.63
CA TYR A 386 11.09 -6.33 3.21
C TYR A 386 10.28 -5.47 4.19
N LEU A 387 10.28 -5.83 5.48
CA LEU A 387 9.53 -5.08 6.49
C LEU A 387 10.07 -3.65 6.64
N SER A 388 11.40 -3.48 6.65
CA SER A 388 12.03 -2.16 6.77
C SER A 388 11.81 -1.25 5.58
N VAL A 389 11.86 -1.77 4.33
CA VAL A 389 11.64 -0.94 3.14
C VAL A 389 10.18 -0.51 3.02
N CYS A 390 9.24 -1.38 3.41
CA CYS A 390 7.83 -1.01 3.49
C CYS A 390 7.59 0.00 4.62
N GLU A 391 8.16 -0.20 5.82
CA GLU A 391 8.05 0.75 6.95
C GLU A 391 8.54 2.15 6.50
N ALA A 392 9.73 2.21 5.91
CA ALA A 392 10.29 3.44 5.37
C ALA A 392 9.41 4.07 4.28
N GLY A 393 8.83 3.25 3.40
CA GLY A 393 7.96 3.72 2.34
C GLY A 393 6.70 4.42 2.83
N PHE A 394 6.06 3.90 3.88
CA PHE A 394 4.91 4.55 4.50
C PHE A 394 5.28 5.77 5.35
N GLU A 395 6.38 5.71 6.12
CA GLU A 395 6.87 6.86 6.90
C GLU A 395 7.18 8.07 6.00
N GLU A 396 7.83 7.82 4.86
CA GLU A 396 8.22 8.88 3.92
C GLU A 396 7.18 9.11 2.81
N ARG A 397 6.00 8.49 2.92
CA ARG A 397 4.85 8.65 2.01
C ARG A 397 5.19 8.39 0.53
N THR A 398 6.14 7.50 0.27
CA THR A 398 6.42 7.02 -1.09
C THR A 398 5.40 5.99 -1.56
N ILE A 399 4.65 5.41 -0.60
CA ILE A 399 3.43 4.64 -0.76
C ILE A 399 2.40 5.08 0.28
N GLY A 400 1.12 4.80 0.03
CA GLY A 400 0.01 5.10 0.94
C GLY A 400 -0.91 3.91 1.13
N VAL A 401 -1.87 4.00 2.05
CA VAL A 401 -2.94 3.00 2.21
C VAL A 401 -4.27 3.72 2.37
N LEU A 402 -5.24 3.30 1.57
CA LEU A 402 -6.55 3.94 1.47
C LEU A 402 -7.66 2.97 1.82
N GLN A 403 -8.71 3.46 2.47
CA GLN A 403 -10.03 2.83 2.48
C GLN A 403 -10.93 3.62 1.53
N VAL A 404 -11.31 2.98 0.42
CA VAL A 404 -12.16 3.54 -0.63
C VAL A 404 -13.53 2.88 -0.53
N GLN A 405 -14.54 3.68 -0.21
CA GLN A 405 -15.92 3.23 -0.17
C GLN A 405 -16.67 3.61 -1.44
N LEU A 406 -17.36 2.63 -2.00
CA LEU A 406 -18.08 2.72 -3.27
C LEU A 406 -19.52 2.22 -3.08
N ASP A 407 -20.48 2.99 -3.57
CA ASP A 407 -21.89 2.68 -3.44
C ASP A 407 -22.53 2.46 -4.81
N LYS A 408 -23.47 1.53 -4.87
CA LYS A 408 -24.36 1.41 -6.03
C LYS A 408 -25.29 2.62 -6.14
N PRO A 409 -25.78 2.96 -7.35
CA PRO A 409 -26.63 4.14 -7.54
C PRO A 409 -27.91 4.19 -6.71
N ARG A 410 -28.42 3.06 -6.20
CA ARG A 410 -29.59 3.02 -5.31
C ARG A 410 -29.25 2.83 -3.84
N CYS A 411 -27.97 2.71 -3.48
CA CYS A 411 -27.56 2.73 -2.08
C CYS A 411 -27.84 4.14 -1.55
N ARG A 412 -28.95 4.29 -0.82
CA ARG A 412 -29.36 5.55 -0.20
C ARG A 412 -28.92 5.46 1.25
N ARG A 413 -27.76 6.06 1.56
CA ARG A 413 -27.40 6.33 2.96
C ARG A 413 -28.47 7.22 3.58
N GLU A 414 -28.58 7.19 4.91
CA GLU A 414 -29.53 8.04 5.64
C GLU A 414 -29.46 9.48 5.12
N LYS A 415 -30.64 10.08 4.93
CA LYS A 415 -30.72 11.49 4.54
C LYS A 415 -29.99 12.29 5.61
N ALA A 416 -29.03 13.11 5.19
CA ALA A 416 -28.40 14.05 6.10
C ALA A 416 -29.49 14.79 6.86
N ASP A 417 -29.48 14.69 8.19
CA ASP A 417 -30.30 15.55 9.02
C ASP A 417 -29.75 16.97 8.90
N LEU A 418 -30.32 17.71 7.95
CA LEU A 418 -29.96 19.10 7.71
C LEU A 418 -30.49 20.02 8.83
N SER A 419 -31.28 19.49 9.78
CA SER A 419 -31.79 20.29 10.90
C SER A 419 -30.74 20.55 11.99
N THR A 420 -29.68 19.74 12.06
CA THR A 420 -28.63 19.84 13.09
C THR A 420 -27.39 20.66 12.69
N ARG A 421 -27.29 21.14 11.43
CA ARG A 421 -26.12 21.89 10.92
C ARG A 421 -26.22 23.42 10.94
N ILE A 422 -27.34 24.00 11.36
CA ILE A 422 -27.39 25.45 11.71
C ILE A 422 -27.00 25.61 13.19
N ARG A 423 -25.78 25.20 13.55
CA ARG A 423 -25.11 25.73 14.74
C ARG A 423 -24.05 26.70 14.25
N THR A 424 -24.43 27.96 14.34
CA THR A 424 -23.74 29.21 14.00
C THR A 424 -22.20 29.18 14.12
N ASP A 425 -21.58 29.80 13.11
CA ASP A 425 -20.16 30.16 12.91
C ASP A 425 -19.50 31.01 14.03
N ALA A 426 -19.95 30.92 15.28
CA ALA A 426 -19.33 31.64 16.39
C ALA A 426 -17.96 31.03 16.78
N ALA A 427 -17.77 29.71 16.60
CA ALA A 427 -16.52 29.04 16.96
C ALA A 427 -15.38 29.26 15.95
N TYR A 428 -15.71 29.51 14.67
CA TYR A 428 -14.69 29.80 13.64
C TYR A 428 -14.14 31.23 13.76
N GLN A 429 -14.98 32.19 14.18
CA GLN A 429 -14.55 33.58 14.43
C GLN A 429 -13.68 33.72 15.69
N LEU A 430 -13.81 32.86 16.70
CA LEU A 430 -12.99 32.87 17.91
C LEU A 430 -11.60 32.26 17.72
N ALA A 431 -11.41 31.40 16.71
CA ALA A 431 -10.12 30.76 16.42
C ALA A 431 -9.17 31.63 15.57
N CYS A 432 -9.67 32.61 14.83
CA CYS A 432 -8.86 33.57 14.06
C CYS A 432 -8.51 34.86 14.83
N GLY A 433 -8.85 34.93 16.12
CA GLY A 433 -8.75 36.13 16.94
C GLY A 433 -7.46 36.30 17.74
N ARG A 434 -6.31 35.74 17.34
CA ARG A 434 -5.01 36.12 17.91
C ARG A 434 -3.89 36.11 16.86
N GLN A 435 -3.32 37.30 16.66
CA GLN A 435 -2.07 37.64 15.96
C GLN A 435 -2.13 37.72 14.42
N SER A 436 -2.35 38.93 13.90
CA SER A 436 -1.27 39.79 13.38
C SER A 436 -1.84 41.03 12.68
N ASN A 437 -1.22 42.18 12.95
CA ASN A 437 -1.44 43.43 12.23
C ASN A 437 -1.07 43.23 10.75
N VAL A 438 -2.07 43.06 9.89
CA VAL A 438 -1.93 43.32 8.45
C VAL A 438 -3.13 44.19 8.06
N GLY A 439 -2.85 45.48 7.86
CA GLY A 439 -3.85 46.44 7.42
C GLY A 439 -4.34 46.08 6.03
N TYR A 440 -5.59 45.65 5.93
CA TYR A 440 -6.34 45.70 4.67
C TYR A 440 -7.25 46.92 4.71
N ALA A 441 -7.00 47.83 3.78
CA ALA A 441 -7.80 49.03 3.59
C ALA A 441 -9.26 48.64 3.33
N LYS A 442 -10.17 49.21 4.13
CA LYS A 442 -11.61 49.18 3.86
C LYS A 442 -11.85 49.96 2.55
N ILE A 443 -12.39 49.27 1.55
CA ILE A 443 -13.12 49.95 0.49
C ILE A 443 -14.54 50.09 1.01
N ASP A 444 -14.88 51.29 1.47
CA ASP A 444 -16.25 51.68 1.76
C ASP A 444 -16.99 51.84 0.42
N VAL A 445 -17.98 50.99 0.17
CA VAL A 445 -18.95 51.22 -0.91
C VAL A 445 -20.17 51.86 -0.26
N GLU A 446 -20.22 53.19 -0.28
CA GLU A 446 -21.44 53.94 -0.03
C GLU A 446 -22.49 53.60 -1.09
N GLN A 447 -23.67 53.18 -0.63
CA GLN A 447 -24.87 53.14 -1.46
C GLN A 447 -25.26 54.57 -1.83
N SER A 448 -25.07 54.94 -3.09
CA SER A 448 -25.80 56.04 -3.71
C SER A 448 -26.41 55.61 -5.04
N GLU A 449 -27.68 55.96 -5.20
CA GLU A 449 -28.54 55.66 -6.32
C GLU A 449 -28.00 56.26 -7.63
N MET A 450 -28.04 55.51 -8.74
CA MET A 450 -28.73 55.91 -9.97
C MET A 450 -28.59 54.87 -11.10
N ARG A 451 -29.74 54.33 -11.51
CA ARG A 451 -30.19 54.05 -12.90
C ARG A 451 -29.15 53.61 -13.94
N GLY A 452 -29.29 52.37 -14.44
CA GLY A 452 -28.90 52.04 -15.82
C GLY A 452 -28.60 50.56 -16.08
N ASN A 453 -29.43 49.95 -16.95
CA ASN A 453 -29.22 48.70 -17.69
C ASN A 453 -29.22 47.35 -16.94
N THR A 454 -30.42 46.79 -16.86
CA THR A 454 -30.74 45.36 -16.86
C THR A 454 -30.19 44.66 -18.11
N ALA A 455 -29.18 43.80 -17.94
CA ALA A 455 -28.96 42.62 -18.77
C ALA A 455 -27.99 41.67 -18.06
N LEU A 456 -28.29 40.37 -18.12
CA LEU A 456 -27.49 39.22 -17.66
C LEU A 456 -27.63 38.83 -16.18
N CYS A 457 -28.82 38.35 -15.83
CA CYS A 457 -28.98 37.37 -14.76
C CYS A 457 -30.19 36.47 -15.08
N GLU A 458 -30.03 35.53 -16.03
CA GLU A 458 -31.00 34.45 -16.27
C GLU A 458 -30.35 33.35 -17.15
N SER A 459 -29.83 32.31 -16.47
CA SER A 459 -29.50 30.94 -16.92
C SER A 459 -28.51 30.44 -15.86
N TYR A 460 -28.80 29.48 -15.00
CA TYR A 460 -29.21 28.11 -15.30
C TYR A 460 -30.09 27.59 -14.17
N SER A 461 -31.38 27.41 -14.47
CA SER A 461 -32.29 26.56 -13.70
C SER A 461 -33.07 25.72 -14.71
N ASN A 462 -33.24 24.44 -14.38
CA ASN A 462 -34.03 23.41 -15.06
C ASN A 462 -33.26 22.62 -16.13
N PHE A 463 -33.06 21.32 -15.89
CA PHE A 463 -33.94 20.30 -16.47
C PHE A 463 -33.64 18.90 -15.91
N CYS A 464 -34.70 18.25 -15.41
CA CYS A 464 -34.81 16.84 -15.11
C CYS A 464 -35.99 16.28 -15.92
N PHE A 465 -35.94 14.97 -16.23
CA PHE A 465 -36.97 14.06 -16.78
C PHE A 465 -37.05 13.78 -18.30
N LEU A 466 -36.53 12.60 -18.66
CA LEU A 466 -37.18 11.46 -19.34
C LEU A 466 -38.35 11.73 -20.32
N THR A 467 -38.20 11.33 -21.59
CA THR A 467 -38.85 10.16 -22.25
C THR A 467 -38.81 10.29 -23.79
N SER A 468 -38.50 9.17 -24.47
CA SER A 468 -38.75 8.89 -25.91
C SER A 468 -40.24 8.51 -26.10
N PRO A 469 -40.89 8.41 -27.29
CA PRO A 469 -40.33 8.20 -28.63
C PRO A 469 -41.06 8.85 -29.85
N SER A 470 -40.53 8.55 -31.05
CA SER A 470 -41.23 8.31 -32.33
C SER A 470 -41.05 9.31 -33.50
N SER A 471 -40.47 8.74 -34.56
CA SER A 471 -40.79 8.86 -36.00
C SER A 471 -41.07 10.24 -36.63
N ARG A 472 -40.28 10.60 -37.67
CA ARG A 472 -40.72 10.49 -39.08
C ARG A 472 -39.63 10.87 -40.08
N ARG A 473 -39.66 10.14 -41.21
CA ARG A 473 -38.87 10.22 -42.44
C ARG A 473 -38.98 11.57 -43.19
N ARG A 474 -37.95 11.79 -44.04
CA ARG A 474 -37.90 12.38 -45.41
C ARG A 474 -36.74 13.41 -45.43
N ARG A 475 -35.76 13.36 -46.32
CA ARG A 475 -35.55 12.69 -47.61
C ARG A 475 -34.18 12.04 -47.66
#